data_AF-C9ZPQ3-F1
#
_entry.id   AF-C9ZPQ3-F1
#
_cell.length_a   1.000
_cell.length_b   1.000
_cell.length_c   1.000
_cell.angle_alpha   90.00
_cell.angle_beta   90.00
_cell.angle_gamma   90.00
#
_symmetry.space_group_name_H-M   'P 1'
#
loop_
_entity.id
_entity.type
_entity.pdbx_description
1 polymer ?
#
loop_
_entity_poly.entity_id
_entity_poly.type
_entity_poly.pdbx_seq_one_letter_code
_entity_poly.pdbx_strand_id
1 'polypeptide(L)'
;MSNTNSSGCMDVSIPVTLRGAVLFCTHEHSELQSILCLICRAHLADHCVHCSTSSGFSLPTSDCLVVKGECGHKFHAHCIGDWGEQHQVCPACRKQWVAAERIARS
;
A
#
# COMPACT_ATOMS: atom_id res chain seq x y z
N MET A 1 25.09 -56.65 8.39
CA MET A 1 25.77 -55.34 8.43
C MET A 1 24.70 -54.27 8.37
N SER A 2 24.13 -53.90 9.51
CA SER A 2 23.07 -52.89 9.61
C SER A 2 23.68 -51.63 10.23
N ASN A 3 24.17 -50.74 9.38
CA ASN A 3 24.66 -49.42 9.81
C ASN A 3 23.47 -48.48 10.00
N THR A 4 23.05 -48.28 11.24
CA THR A 4 22.16 -47.18 11.62
C THR A 4 23.00 -45.93 11.82
N ASN A 5 23.11 -45.08 10.79
CA ASN A 5 23.73 -43.77 10.92
C ASN A 5 22.65 -42.77 11.35
N SER A 6 22.38 -42.70 12.66
CA SER A 6 21.53 -41.67 13.26
C SER A 6 22.34 -40.38 13.38
N SER A 7 22.36 -39.60 12.31
CA SER A 7 22.86 -38.22 12.31
C SER A 7 21.87 -37.35 13.08
N GLY A 8 22.03 -37.28 14.40
CA GLY A 8 21.24 -36.42 15.26
C GLY A 8 21.44 -34.95 14.93
N CYS A 9 20.36 -34.21 14.67
CA CYS A 9 20.40 -32.76 14.67
C CYS A 9 20.75 -32.29 16.08
N MET A 10 21.88 -31.62 16.23
CA MET A 10 22.25 -31.01 17.51
C MET A 10 21.24 -29.89 17.76
N ASP A 11 20.44 -29.99 18.82
CA ASP A 11 19.64 -28.86 19.31
C ASP A 11 20.61 -27.79 19.82
N VAL A 12 20.85 -26.77 18.99
CA VAL A 12 21.69 -25.63 19.36
C VAL A 12 20.76 -24.54 19.88
N SER A 13 20.60 -24.52 21.20
CA SER A 13 19.88 -23.48 21.91
C SER A 13 20.77 -22.24 22.10
N ILE A 14 20.45 -21.14 21.41
CA ILE A 14 21.12 -19.84 21.59
C ILE A 14 20.40 -19.07 22.72
N PRO A 15 21.09 -18.71 23.83
CA PRO A 15 20.46 -17.95 24.90
C PRO A 15 20.16 -16.52 24.45
N VAL A 16 18.89 -16.12 24.52
CA VAL A 16 18.44 -14.75 24.26
C VAL A 16 17.82 -14.14 25.51
N THR A 17 18.21 -12.91 25.83
CA THR A 17 17.62 -12.14 26.91
C THR A 17 16.62 -11.14 26.33
N LEU A 18 15.33 -11.34 26.62
CA LEU A 18 14.29 -10.38 26.28
C LEU A 18 14.46 -9.12 27.12
N ARG A 19 14.98 -8.05 26.53
CA ARG A 19 14.90 -6.71 27.09
C ARG A 19 13.51 -6.16 26.81
N GLY A 20 12.86 -5.60 27.83
CA GLY A 20 11.49 -5.09 27.72
C GLY A 20 11.32 -4.20 26.49
N ALA A 21 10.30 -4.50 25.69
CA ALA A 21 9.91 -3.69 24.55
C ALA A 21 8.72 -2.81 24.97
N VAL A 22 8.80 -1.52 24.68
CA VAL A 22 7.68 -0.59 24.87
C VAL A 22 7.13 -0.29 23.49
N LEU A 23 5.91 -0.74 23.23
CA LEU A 23 5.17 -0.34 22.04
C LEU A 23 4.52 1.02 22.32
N PHE A 24 4.97 2.05 21.62
CA PHE A 24 4.28 3.32 21.56
C PHE A 24 3.44 3.34 20.28
N CYS A 25 2.11 3.35 20.42
CA CYS A 25 1.24 3.71 19.31
C CYS A 25 1.00 5.23 19.37
N THR A 26 1.52 5.95 18.39
CA THR A 26 1.02 7.31 18.12
C THR A 26 -0.34 7.15 17.46
N HIS A 27 -1.40 7.62 18.10
CA HIS A 27 -2.72 7.70 17.47
C HIS A 27 -2.64 8.74 16.34
N GLU A 28 -2.28 8.29 15.15
CA GLU A 28 -2.36 9.09 13.93
C GLU A 28 -3.82 9.49 13.72
N HIS A 29 -4.09 10.79 13.80
CA HIS A 29 -5.41 11.36 13.61
C HIS A 29 -5.98 10.86 12.27
N SER A 30 -7.19 10.28 12.28
CA SER A 30 -7.82 9.61 11.13
C SER A 30 -7.95 10.49 9.88
N GLU A 31 -7.66 11.77 9.98
CA GLU A 31 -7.77 12.76 8.91
C GLU A 31 -6.57 12.77 7.94
N LEU A 32 -5.40 12.24 8.31
CA LEU A 32 -4.24 12.18 7.39
C LEU A 32 -4.40 11.14 6.27
N GLN A 33 -5.17 10.07 6.51
CA GLN A 33 -5.51 9.09 5.47
C GLN A 33 -6.47 9.63 4.41
N SER A 34 -7.06 10.82 4.62
CA SER A 34 -8.01 11.43 3.69
C SER A 34 -7.36 12.25 2.57
N ILE A 35 -6.07 12.58 2.70
CA ILE A 35 -5.34 13.47 1.80
C ILE A 35 -4.17 12.81 1.06
N LEU A 36 -3.82 11.57 1.41
CA LEU A 36 -2.73 10.81 0.78
C LEU A 36 -3.28 9.66 -0.06
N CYS A 37 -2.69 9.43 -1.22
CA CYS A 37 -2.90 8.20 -1.97
C CYS A 37 -2.05 7.07 -1.37
N LEU A 38 -2.66 6.06 -0.74
CA LEU A 38 -1.91 4.98 -0.07
C LEU A 38 -1.09 4.08 -1.02
N ILE A 39 -1.33 4.16 -2.33
CA ILE A 39 -0.60 3.37 -3.34
C ILE A 39 0.74 4.04 -3.67
N CYS A 40 0.75 5.32 -4.01
CA CYS A 40 1.96 6.05 -4.37
C CYS A 40 2.55 6.91 -3.23
N ARG A 41 1.85 7.00 -2.09
CA ARG A 41 2.19 7.83 -0.92
C ARG A 41 2.34 9.33 -1.21
N ALA A 42 1.82 9.82 -2.33
CA ALA A 42 1.76 11.24 -2.66
C ALA A 42 0.45 11.88 -2.20
N HIS A 43 0.45 13.19 -2.04
CA HIS A 43 -0.74 13.97 -1.72
C HIS A 43 -1.75 13.94 -2.87
N LEU A 44 -3.05 13.83 -2.58
CA LEU A 44 -4.11 13.73 -3.59
C LEU A 44 -4.29 15.02 -4.42
N ALA A 45 -3.78 16.16 -3.93
CA ALA A 45 -3.73 17.39 -4.73
C ALA A 45 -2.52 17.42 -5.69
N ASP A 46 -1.50 16.60 -5.45
CA ASP A 46 -0.28 16.53 -6.26
C ASP A 46 -0.38 15.46 -7.35
N HIS A 47 0.63 15.41 -8.22
CA HIS A 47 0.74 14.35 -9.21
C HIS A 47 1.28 13.09 -8.51
N CYS A 48 0.88 11.90 -8.97
CA CYS A 48 1.51 10.67 -8.51
C CYS A 48 3.00 10.63 -8.93
N VAL A 49 3.80 9.82 -8.22
CA VAL A 49 5.26 9.73 -8.44
C VAL A 49 5.66 9.40 -9.90
N HIS A 50 4.81 8.65 -10.60
CA HIS A 50 5.02 8.32 -12.00
C HIS A 50 4.81 9.55 -12.88
N CYS A 51 3.66 10.23 -12.75
CA CYS A 51 3.35 11.44 -13.52
C CYS A 51 4.29 12.62 -13.20
N SER A 52 4.81 12.72 -11.98
CA SER A 52 5.79 13.75 -11.61
C SER A 52 7.16 13.57 -12.29
N THR A 53 7.51 12.35 -12.67
CA THR A 53 8.83 12.02 -13.23
C THR A 53 8.82 11.93 -14.75
N SER A 54 7.69 11.53 -15.35
CA SER A 54 7.54 11.37 -16.80
C SER A 54 6.95 12.61 -17.46
N SER A 55 7.74 13.67 -17.61
CA SER A 55 7.33 14.90 -18.31
C SER A 55 7.24 14.78 -19.84
N GLY A 56 7.18 13.57 -20.45
CA GLY A 56 7.26 13.52 -21.91
C GLY A 56 7.00 12.24 -22.71
N PHE A 57 6.54 11.10 -22.17
CA PHE A 57 6.34 9.94 -23.07
C PHE A 57 5.37 8.88 -22.53
N SER A 58 4.05 9.12 -22.61
CA SER A 58 3.02 8.13 -22.97
C SER A 58 1.61 8.64 -22.66
N LEU A 59 0.85 8.88 -23.73
CA LEU A 59 -0.60 9.16 -23.76
C LEU A 59 -1.06 10.43 -23.03
N PRO A 60 -2.21 11.02 -23.38
CA PRO A 60 -2.58 12.34 -22.89
C PRO A 60 -2.54 12.33 -21.36
N THR A 61 -1.73 13.25 -20.86
CA THR A 61 -1.75 13.84 -19.53
C THR A 61 -3.11 14.49 -19.25
N SER A 62 -4.22 13.77 -19.47
CA SER A 62 -5.47 14.08 -18.82
C SER A 62 -5.15 13.94 -17.34
N ASP A 63 -5.17 15.07 -16.63
CA ASP A 63 -4.69 15.30 -15.28
C ASP A 63 -4.71 14.05 -14.38
N CYS A 64 -3.72 13.91 -13.49
CA CYS A 64 -3.70 12.83 -12.50
C CYS A 64 -4.92 12.92 -11.55
N LEU A 65 -6.09 12.52 -12.04
CA LEU A 65 -7.38 12.76 -11.40
C LEU A 65 -7.48 11.88 -10.16
N VAL A 66 -8.20 12.39 -9.18
CA VAL A 66 -8.55 11.62 -8.00
C VAL A 66 -9.83 10.87 -8.29
N VAL A 67 -9.91 9.60 -7.90
CA VAL A 67 -11.13 8.80 -7.93
C VAL A 67 -11.48 8.35 -6.52
N LYS A 68 -12.76 8.46 -6.18
CA LYS A 68 -13.31 7.99 -4.91
C LYS A 68 -14.08 6.70 -5.15
N GLY A 69 -13.81 5.70 -4.33
CA GLY A 69 -14.59 4.46 -4.33
C GLY A 69 -15.87 4.61 -3.51
N GLU A 70 -16.85 3.73 -3.73
CA GLU A 70 -18.07 3.66 -2.90
C GLU A 70 -17.75 3.45 -1.41
N CYS A 71 -16.61 2.81 -1.12
CA CYS A 71 -16.09 2.65 0.23
C CYS A 71 -15.61 3.96 0.90
N GLY A 72 -15.63 5.10 0.19
CA GLY A 72 -15.25 6.41 0.69
C GLY A 72 -13.77 6.79 0.50
N HIS A 73 -12.91 5.83 0.17
CA HIS A 73 -11.46 6.06 0.00
C HIS A 73 -11.13 6.68 -1.35
N LYS A 74 -10.10 7.52 -1.37
CA LYS A 74 -9.66 8.30 -2.53
C LYS A 74 -8.26 7.86 -2.97
N PHE A 75 -8.05 7.73 -4.28
CA PHE A 75 -6.76 7.39 -4.87
C PHE A 75 -6.59 8.15 -6.20
N HIS A 76 -5.35 8.25 -6.70
CA HIS A 76 -5.16 8.67 -8.09
C HIS A 76 -5.71 7.59 -9.04
N ALA A 77 -6.35 8.01 -10.13
CA ALA A 77 -6.94 7.13 -11.12
C ALA A 77 -5.93 6.15 -11.72
N HIS A 78 -4.71 6.61 -12.02
CA HIS A 78 -3.63 5.75 -12.51
C HIS A 78 -3.22 4.71 -11.47
N CYS A 79 -2.99 5.16 -10.23
CA CYS A 79 -2.52 4.26 -9.16
C CYS A 79 -3.52 3.14 -8.85
N ILE A 80 -4.82 3.46 -8.77
CA ILE A 80 -5.84 2.44 -8.51
C ILE A 80 -6.19 1.62 -9.76
N GLY A 81 -5.97 2.17 -10.96
CA GLY A 81 -6.08 1.43 -12.23
C GLY A 81 -5.08 0.27 -12.27
N ASP A 82 -3.80 0.57 -12.06
CA ASP A 82 -2.73 -0.43 -12.05
C ASP A 82 -2.95 -1.48 -10.94
N TRP A 83 -3.45 -1.05 -9.78
CA TRP A 83 -3.81 -1.96 -8.68
C TRP A 83 -5.00 -2.85 -9.03
N GLY A 84 -6.02 -2.29 -9.68
CA GLY A 84 -7.27 -2.95 -10.03
C GLY A 84 -7.09 -4.15 -10.96
N GLU A 85 -6.09 -4.12 -11.84
CA GLU A 85 -5.79 -5.25 -12.74
C GLU A 85 -5.40 -6.52 -11.97
N GLN A 86 -4.74 -6.38 -10.82
CA GLN A 86 -4.26 -7.50 -10.01
C GLN A 86 -5.19 -7.78 -8.82
N HIS A 87 -5.92 -6.77 -8.35
CA HIS A 87 -6.68 -6.82 -7.11
C HIS A 87 -8.01 -6.07 -7.21
N GLN A 88 -9.11 -6.80 -7.01
CA GLN A 88 -10.47 -6.25 -7.02
C GLN A 88 -10.90 -5.65 -5.65
N VAL A 89 -9.94 -5.30 -4.79
CA VAL A 89 -10.20 -4.83 -3.42
C VAL A 89 -9.53 -3.48 -3.16
N CYS A 90 -10.19 -2.67 -2.33
CA CYS A 90 -9.67 -1.38 -1.88
C CYS A 90 -8.40 -1.57 -1.01
N PRO A 91 -7.27 -0.89 -1.32
CA PRO A 91 -6.04 -0.99 -0.52
C PRO A 91 -6.22 -0.57 0.95
N ALA A 92 -7.13 0.36 1.23
CA ALA A 92 -7.34 0.90 2.58
C ALA A 92 -8.20 0.00 3.47
N CYS A 93 -9.37 -0.42 2.97
CA CYS A 93 -10.36 -1.14 3.77
C CYS A 93 -10.59 -2.59 3.35
N ARG A 94 -9.92 -3.07 2.30
CA ARG A 94 -9.99 -4.45 1.77
C ARG A 94 -11.38 -4.91 1.32
N LYS A 95 -12.35 -4.00 1.21
CA LYS A 95 -13.66 -4.26 0.60
C LYS A 95 -13.55 -4.27 -0.93
N GLN A 96 -14.52 -4.88 -1.62
CA GLN A 96 -14.63 -4.83 -3.08
C GLN A 96 -14.49 -3.38 -3.58
N TRP A 97 -13.59 -3.17 -4.54
CA TRP A 97 -13.39 -1.84 -5.13
C TRP A 97 -14.45 -1.60 -6.20
N VAL A 98 -15.18 -0.49 -6.06
CA VAL A 98 -16.14 0.03 -7.05
C VAL A 98 -15.90 1.53 -7.12
N ALA A 99 -15.54 2.03 -8.30
CA ALA A 99 -15.31 3.46 -8.52
C ALA A 99 -16.66 4.21 -8.53
N ALA A 100 -16.81 5.22 -7.68
CA ALA A 100 -18.05 5.99 -7.55
C ALA A 100 -17.99 7.32 -8.32
N GLU A 101 -16.96 8.14 -8.08
CA GLU A 101 -16.86 9.49 -8.64
C GLU A 101 -15.41 9.88 -8.96
N ARG A 102 -15.23 10.64 -10.05
CA ARG A 102 -13.97 11.29 -10.40
C ARG A 102 -13.97 12.72 -9.86
N ILE A 103 -12.98 13.03 -9.03
CA ILE A 103 -12.78 14.31 -8.35
C ILE A 103 -11.63 15.04 -9.06
N ALA A 104 -11.93 16.24 -9.59
CA ALA A 104 -10.89 17.14 -10.09
C ALA A 104 -10.03 17.65 -8.93
N ARG A 105 -8.74 17.87 -9.20
CA ARG A 105 -7.79 18.38 -8.20
C ARG A 105 -8.18 19.81 -7.85
N SER A 106 -8.53 20.08 -6.59
CA SER A 106 -8.91 21.40 -6.06
C SER A 106 -7.75 22.08 -5.36
#